data_AF-A0A125YSC7-F1
#
_entry.id   AF-A0A125YSC7-F1
#
_cell.length_a   1.000
_cell.length_b   1.000
_cell.length_c   1.000
_cell.angle_alpha   90.00
_cell.angle_beta   90.00
_cell.angle_gamma   90.00
#
_symmetry.space_group_name_H-M   'P 1'
#
loop_
_entity.id
_entity.type
_entity.pdbx_description
1 polymer ?
#
loop_
_entity_poly.entity_id
_entity_poly.type
_entity_poly.pdbx_seq_one_letter_code
_entity_poly.pdbx_strand_id
1 'polypeptide(L)'
;MVVTASPDTYLHVIDYGLKKVRLRFDRLLLQAFMAGVYIGMAGNACISLAGGFSTDPADPKAITAGVQKFIYASIFPVAFIAIIMTGAELFTGNTMTMLICWFERRITIWQLLQNWAGSFLGNWLGTMFSAYFLTYLCCPFDHDPYLSYLNYTAASKVSYGWGSCFLRGVGCNTWVCLAVWFVVACDDAAGKILALWFPIVAFVLSSYEHIIANLYTLQLCAMLGVDTSLADMIAFNLLPTLLGNLFGGCGLIGMVYFYNFYPVVGHGDDAAEGSICGSSEKEECPSLVGVPRGASVNSLAVSAIPSVFSAPRGQRESFAGESSTLVMGDIKRQRSMASTRKLGGGADKKDVQLTVRQFDETEMQSTMEDMFGLEDPRNAPKGNPGTNPPSKSPESSATGGTGAAASPTATS
;
A
#
# COMPACT_ATOMS: atom_id res chain seq x y z
N MET A 1 -9.16 -23.51 19.33
CA MET A 1 -8.21 -22.38 19.46
C MET A 1 -8.97 -21.13 19.04
N VAL A 2 -9.40 -20.30 19.99
CA VAL A 2 -10.14 -19.07 19.68
C VAL A 2 -9.12 -17.94 19.50
N VAL A 3 -8.63 -17.76 18.28
CA VAL A 3 -7.74 -16.65 17.91
C VAL A 3 -8.61 -15.43 17.57
N THR A 4 -9.44 -15.01 18.53
CA THR A 4 -10.11 -13.71 18.46
C THR A 4 -9.06 -12.61 18.53
N ALA A 5 -9.19 -11.58 17.68
CA ALA A 5 -8.53 -10.30 17.95
C ALA A 5 -8.88 -9.89 19.38
N SER A 6 -7.88 -9.63 20.22
CA SER A 6 -8.13 -9.41 21.64
C SER A 6 -8.68 -8.00 21.90
N PRO A 7 -9.42 -7.79 23.00
CA PRO A 7 -9.77 -6.44 23.44
C PRO A 7 -8.55 -5.53 23.61
N ASP A 8 -7.42 -6.10 24.05
CA ASP A 8 -6.12 -5.41 24.14
C ASP A 8 -5.65 -4.87 22.78
N THR A 9 -5.92 -5.59 21.67
CA THR A 9 -5.62 -5.09 20.32
C THR A 9 -6.42 -3.83 20.00
N TYR A 10 -7.70 -3.78 20.40
CA TYR A 10 -8.54 -2.59 20.23
C TYR A 10 -8.07 -1.43 21.11
N LEU A 11 -7.69 -1.71 22.37
CA LEU A 11 -7.06 -0.72 23.25
C LEU A 11 -5.75 -0.18 22.65
N HIS A 12 -4.88 -1.04 22.11
CA HIS A 12 -3.65 -0.63 21.43
C HIS A 12 -3.93 0.23 20.18
N VAL A 13 -5.03 -0.02 19.44
CA VAL A 13 -5.47 0.82 18.30
C VAL A 13 -5.92 2.21 18.76
N ILE A 14 -6.66 2.31 19.88
CA ILE A 14 -7.02 3.59 20.51
C ILE A 14 -5.75 4.34 20.93
N ASP A 15 -4.84 3.64 21.60
CA ASP A 15 -3.61 4.22 22.14
C ASP A 15 -2.65 4.70 21.04
N TYR A 16 -2.58 3.96 19.93
CA TYR A 16 -1.89 4.35 18.70
C TYR A 16 -2.52 5.60 18.05
N GLY A 17 -3.86 5.65 17.96
CA GLY A 17 -4.58 6.84 17.49
C GLY A 17 -4.36 8.06 18.39
N LEU A 18 -4.34 7.89 19.72
CA LEU A 18 -4.11 9.00 20.65
C LEU A 18 -2.67 9.53 20.61
N LYS A 19 -1.68 8.67 20.36
CA LYS A 19 -0.29 9.09 20.11
C LYS A 19 -0.20 10.01 18.88
N LYS A 20 -0.96 9.74 17.81
CA LYS A 20 -1.05 10.62 16.61
C LYS A 20 -1.67 11.99 16.92
N VAL A 21 -2.70 12.04 17.77
CA VAL A 21 -3.38 13.31 18.12
C VAL A 21 -2.55 14.21 19.04
N ARG A 22 -1.62 13.63 19.79
CA ARG A 22 -0.64 14.38 20.61
C ARG A 22 0.52 14.98 19.79
N LEU A 23 0.62 14.68 18.49
CA LEU A 23 1.59 15.32 17.61
C LEU A 23 1.25 16.79 17.37
N ARG A 24 2.24 17.67 17.50
CA ARG A 24 2.16 19.03 16.95
C ARG A 24 1.97 18.96 15.43
N PHE A 25 1.24 19.92 14.86
CA PHE A 25 0.89 19.94 13.43
C PHE A 25 2.11 19.98 12.50
N ASP A 26 3.21 20.61 12.93
CA ASP A 26 4.49 20.60 12.21
C ASP A 26 5.11 19.20 12.09
N ARG A 27 5.08 18.42 13.18
CA ARG A 27 5.54 17.01 13.20
C ARG A 27 4.63 16.11 12.38
N LEU A 28 3.30 16.26 12.52
CA LEU A 28 2.32 15.54 11.70
C LEU A 28 2.58 15.75 10.21
N LEU A 29 2.75 17.02 9.78
CA LEU A 29 2.97 17.35 8.38
C LEU A 29 4.30 16.77 7.86
N LEU A 30 5.37 16.80 8.66
CA LEU A 30 6.67 16.22 8.29
C LEU A 30 6.65 14.69 8.25
N GLN A 31 6.02 14.02 9.23
CA GLN A 31 5.86 12.57 9.23
C GLN A 31 4.96 12.11 8.07
N ALA A 32 3.97 12.91 7.69
CA ALA A 32 3.13 12.64 6.53
C ALA A 32 3.83 12.92 5.19
N PHE A 33 4.69 13.94 5.13
CA PHE A 33 5.60 14.15 4.01
C PHE A 33 6.50 12.92 3.80
N MET A 34 7.15 12.42 4.86
CA MET A 34 7.98 11.22 4.77
C MET A 34 7.20 9.97 4.33
N ALA A 35 5.97 9.77 4.82
CA ALA A 35 5.11 8.69 4.34
C ALA A 35 4.77 8.81 2.84
N GLY A 36 4.51 10.04 2.36
CA GLY A 36 4.34 10.30 0.93
C GLY A 36 5.61 10.01 0.11
N VAL A 37 6.79 10.33 0.67
CA VAL A 37 8.08 10.01 0.05
C VAL A 37 8.29 8.49 -0.07
N TYR A 38 8.03 7.72 0.99
CA TYR A 38 8.17 6.26 0.94
C TYR A 38 7.23 5.60 -0.08
N ILE A 39 5.98 6.07 -0.20
CA ILE A 39 5.04 5.61 -1.25
C ILE A 39 5.60 5.93 -2.64
N GLY A 40 6.16 7.13 -2.85
CA GLY A 40 6.75 7.51 -4.14
C GLY A 40 8.00 6.73 -4.51
N MET A 41 8.87 6.44 -3.53
CA MET A 41 10.06 5.59 -3.72
C MET A 41 9.69 4.15 -4.10
N ALA A 42 8.71 3.54 -3.41
CA ALA A 42 8.23 2.21 -3.79
C ALA A 42 7.51 2.22 -5.14
N GLY A 43 6.73 3.27 -5.43
CA GLY A 43 6.10 3.47 -6.74
C GLY A 43 7.12 3.52 -7.88
N ASN A 44 8.22 4.25 -7.71
CA ASN A 44 9.34 4.29 -8.65
C ASN A 44 9.92 2.88 -8.89
N ALA A 45 10.24 2.16 -7.82
CA ALA A 45 10.76 0.78 -7.91
C ALA A 45 9.78 -0.19 -8.61
N CYS A 46 8.48 -0.07 -8.32
CA CYS A 46 7.46 -0.92 -8.93
C CYS A 46 7.24 -0.60 -10.42
N ILE A 47 7.33 0.66 -10.84
CA ILE A 47 7.29 1.06 -12.27
C ILE A 47 8.56 0.60 -12.99
N SER A 48 9.73 0.78 -12.37
CA SER A 48 11.03 0.36 -12.93
C SER A 48 11.07 -1.13 -13.24
N LEU A 49 10.42 -1.95 -12.40
CA LEU A 49 10.40 -3.39 -12.60
C LEU A 49 9.23 -3.85 -13.49
N ALA A 50 8.01 -3.38 -13.26
CA ALA A 50 6.84 -3.81 -14.04
C ALA A 50 6.84 -3.26 -15.47
N GLY A 51 7.17 -1.98 -15.64
CA GLY A 51 7.17 -1.30 -16.94
C GLY A 51 8.32 -1.73 -17.86
N GLY A 52 9.36 -2.38 -17.32
CA GLY A 52 10.45 -2.97 -18.12
C GLY A 52 10.08 -4.29 -18.79
N PHE A 53 9.04 -4.99 -18.31
CA PHE A 53 8.57 -6.23 -18.90
C PHE A 53 7.44 -6.01 -19.91
N SER A 54 7.58 -6.57 -21.11
CA SER A 54 6.51 -6.67 -22.09
C SER A 54 5.40 -7.62 -21.62
N THR A 55 4.17 -7.36 -22.08
CA THR A 55 3.02 -8.25 -21.95
C THR A 55 2.34 -8.55 -23.30
N ASP A 56 2.96 -8.13 -24.41
CA ASP A 56 2.50 -8.43 -25.77
C ASP A 56 2.86 -9.88 -26.15
N PRO A 57 1.89 -10.77 -26.43
CA PRO A 57 2.17 -12.15 -26.85
C PRO A 57 3.01 -12.31 -28.12
N ALA A 58 3.27 -11.25 -28.88
CA ALA A 58 4.18 -11.25 -30.02
C ALA A 58 5.68 -11.12 -29.63
N ASP A 59 6.01 -10.64 -28.44
CA ASP A 59 7.38 -10.55 -27.94
C ASP A 59 7.82 -11.88 -27.30
N PRO A 60 8.89 -12.55 -27.76
CA PRO A 60 9.42 -13.77 -27.16
C PRO A 60 9.82 -13.65 -25.68
N LYS A 61 9.99 -12.43 -25.15
CA LYS A 61 10.29 -12.15 -23.73
C LYS A 61 9.08 -11.71 -22.90
N ALA A 62 7.88 -11.64 -23.48
CA ALA A 62 6.71 -11.19 -22.75
C ALA A 62 6.33 -12.14 -21.61
N ILE A 63 6.06 -11.56 -20.44
CA ILE A 63 5.45 -12.26 -19.31
C ILE A 63 3.94 -12.06 -19.34
N THR A 64 3.18 -12.91 -18.67
CA THR A 64 1.73 -12.67 -18.54
C THR A 64 1.49 -11.41 -17.70
N ALA A 65 0.43 -10.67 -18.00
CA ALA A 65 0.03 -9.50 -17.19
C ALA A 65 -0.24 -9.86 -15.71
N GLY A 66 -0.57 -11.13 -15.41
CA GLY A 66 -0.66 -11.65 -14.05
C GLY A 66 0.70 -11.68 -13.34
N VAL A 67 1.74 -12.18 -14.02
CA VAL A 67 3.13 -12.22 -13.51
C VAL A 67 3.68 -10.79 -13.35
N GLN A 68 3.51 -9.92 -14.36
CA GLN A 68 3.92 -8.51 -14.27
C GLN A 68 3.29 -7.81 -13.05
N LYS A 69 1.99 -8.04 -12.83
CA LYS A 69 1.24 -7.45 -11.71
C LYS A 69 1.63 -8.07 -10.36
N PHE A 70 1.96 -9.36 -10.30
CA PHE A 70 2.50 -9.97 -9.09
C PHE A 70 3.86 -9.38 -8.72
N ILE A 71 4.74 -9.18 -9.70
CA ILE A 71 6.06 -8.56 -9.52
C ILE A 71 5.93 -7.11 -9.00
N TYR A 72 4.97 -6.33 -9.53
CA TYR A 72 4.61 -5.03 -8.96
C TYR A 72 4.12 -5.18 -7.51
N ALA A 73 3.19 -6.11 -7.26
CA ALA A 73 2.55 -6.30 -5.97
C ALA A 73 3.51 -6.75 -4.86
N SER A 74 4.53 -7.58 -5.16
CA SER A 74 5.49 -8.09 -4.17
C SER A 74 6.45 -7.03 -3.64
N ILE A 75 6.75 -5.99 -4.43
CA ILE A 75 7.67 -4.89 -4.08
C ILE A 75 6.94 -3.75 -3.35
N PHE A 76 5.68 -3.47 -3.73
CA PHE A 76 4.92 -2.35 -3.20
C PHE A 76 4.78 -2.28 -1.64
N PRO A 77 4.69 -3.40 -0.88
CA PRO A 77 4.69 -3.39 0.59
C PRO A 77 5.88 -2.70 1.26
N VAL A 78 7.02 -2.53 0.57
CA VAL A 78 8.21 -1.86 1.10
C VAL A 78 7.88 -0.44 1.61
N ALA A 79 6.98 0.29 0.95
CA ALA A 79 6.53 1.60 1.45
C ALA A 79 5.80 1.51 2.79
N PHE A 80 4.90 0.54 2.94
CA PHE A 80 4.12 0.37 4.17
C PHE A 80 5.00 -0.11 5.33
N ILE A 81 5.96 -1.00 5.05
CA ILE A 81 6.98 -1.42 6.01
C ILE A 81 7.81 -0.21 6.45
N ALA A 82 8.31 0.61 5.51
CA ALA A 82 9.04 1.83 5.84
C ALA A 82 8.21 2.81 6.69
N ILE A 83 6.94 3.03 6.34
CA ILE A 83 6.02 3.91 7.08
C ILE A 83 5.84 3.45 8.53
N ILE A 84 5.53 2.17 8.74
CA ILE A 84 5.30 1.62 10.09
C ILE A 84 6.60 1.60 10.90
N MET A 85 7.70 1.14 10.33
CA MET A 85 8.98 1.00 11.05
C MET A 85 9.65 2.33 11.37
N THR A 86 9.30 3.43 10.67
CA THR A 86 9.77 4.79 10.97
C THR A 86 8.77 5.63 11.78
N GLY A 87 7.54 5.15 11.98
CA GLY A 87 6.47 5.92 12.62
C GLY A 87 6.00 7.11 11.78
N ALA A 88 5.94 6.96 10.45
CA ALA A 88 5.44 7.97 9.53
C ALA A 88 3.90 7.98 9.45
N GLU A 89 3.30 9.10 9.04
CA GLU A 89 1.85 9.33 9.15
C GLU A 89 1.13 9.18 7.80
N LEU A 90 0.42 8.06 7.59
CA LEU A 90 -0.31 7.78 6.35
C LEU A 90 -1.82 8.00 6.53
N PHE A 91 -2.40 8.91 5.74
CA PHE A 91 -3.83 9.28 5.74
C PHE A 91 -4.78 8.07 5.78
N THR A 92 -4.51 7.05 4.96
CA THR A 92 -5.35 5.86 4.83
C THR A 92 -5.43 5.07 6.15
N GLY A 93 -4.31 4.78 6.80
CA GLY A 93 -4.29 4.19 8.16
C GLY A 93 -4.89 5.10 9.24
N ASN A 94 -4.82 6.42 9.04
CA ASN A 94 -5.42 7.40 9.94
C ASN A 94 -6.95 7.50 9.82
N THR A 95 -7.58 6.99 8.76
CA THR A 95 -9.06 6.95 8.65
C THR A 95 -9.71 6.06 9.73
N MET A 96 -9.23 4.82 9.89
CA MET A 96 -9.69 3.88 10.93
C MET A 96 -9.33 4.37 12.33
N THR A 97 -8.04 4.58 12.59
CA THR A 97 -7.49 4.80 13.94
C THR A 97 -8.05 6.07 14.59
N MET A 98 -8.17 7.16 13.83
CA MET A 98 -8.73 8.41 14.33
C MET A 98 -10.25 8.33 14.52
N LEU A 99 -10.98 7.60 13.68
CA LEU A 99 -12.43 7.42 13.82
C LEU A 99 -12.77 6.63 15.09
N ILE A 100 -12.01 5.55 15.37
CA ILE A 100 -12.16 4.78 16.61
C ILE A 100 -11.98 5.69 17.83
N CYS A 101 -10.91 6.49 17.88
CA CYS A 101 -10.69 7.46 18.96
C CYS A 101 -11.79 8.52 19.09
N TRP A 102 -12.48 8.85 17.99
CA TRP A 102 -13.58 9.82 17.99
C TRP A 102 -14.89 9.21 18.49
N PHE A 103 -15.22 7.98 18.10
CA PHE A 103 -16.38 7.24 18.65
C PHE A 103 -16.19 6.92 20.15
N GLU A 104 -14.96 6.58 20.55
CA GLU A 104 -14.50 6.46 21.95
C GLU A 104 -14.47 7.81 22.70
N ARG A 105 -14.87 8.91 22.06
CA ARG A 105 -14.93 10.27 22.62
C ARG A 105 -13.62 10.80 23.21
N ARG A 106 -12.49 10.13 22.93
CA ARG A 106 -11.16 10.52 23.40
C ARG A 106 -10.59 11.72 22.62
N ILE A 107 -11.17 12.06 21.47
CA ILE A 107 -10.78 13.20 20.62
C ILE A 107 -11.99 13.99 20.12
N THR A 108 -11.77 15.25 19.74
CA THR A 108 -12.78 16.10 19.10
C THR A 108 -12.84 15.87 17.58
N ILE A 109 -13.98 16.20 16.96
CA ILE A 109 -14.12 16.18 15.49
C ILE A 109 -13.17 17.18 14.79
N TRP A 110 -12.76 18.25 15.47
CA TRP A 110 -11.75 19.18 14.95
C TRP A 110 -10.36 18.54 14.89
N GLN A 111 -9.95 17.76 15.90
CA GLN A 111 -8.71 16.99 15.88
C GLN A 111 -8.73 15.87 14.83
N LEU A 112 -9.89 15.22 14.63
CA LEU A 112 -10.11 14.25 13.56
C LEU A 112 -9.85 14.88 12.19
N LEU A 113 -10.53 16.00 11.89
CA LEU A 113 -10.39 16.71 10.62
C LEU A 113 -8.99 17.33 10.42
N GLN A 114 -8.37 17.86 11.48
CA GLN A 114 -7.00 18.39 11.42
C GLN A 114 -5.98 17.29 11.11
N ASN A 115 -6.11 16.09 11.70
CA ASN A 115 -5.22 14.98 11.39
C ASN A 115 -5.44 14.48 9.95
N TRP A 116 -6.69 14.30 9.53
CA TRP A 116 -7.00 13.86 8.15
C TRP A 116 -6.51 14.85 7.10
N ALA A 117 -6.76 16.15 7.28
CA ALA A 117 -6.27 17.18 6.36
C ALA A 117 -4.73 17.31 6.38
N GLY A 118 -4.11 17.30 7.56
CA GLY A 118 -2.65 17.41 7.71
C GLY A 118 -1.90 16.19 7.15
N SER A 119 -2.41 14.97 7.40
CA SER A 119 -1.82 13.74 6.86
C SER A 119 -2.02 13.64 5.35
N PHE A 120 -3.21 13.94 4.82
CA PHE A 120 -3.45 13.95 3.38
C PHE A 120 -2.57 14.98 2.65
N LEU A 121 -2.49 16.22 3.17
CA LEU A 121 -1.65 17.27 2.61
C LEU A 121 -0.15 16.90 2.65
N GLY A 122 0.34 16.36 3.76
CA GLY A 122 1.72 15.89 3.85
C GLY A 122 2.00 14.75 2.87
N ASN A 123 1.14 13.74 2.81
CA ASN A 123 1.28 12.63 1.86
C ASN A 123 1.26 13.10 0.40
N TRP A 124 0.41 14.07 0.07
CA TRP A 124 0.38 14.69 -1.26
C TRP A 124 1.69 15.43 -1.58
N LEU A 125 2.20 16.26 -0.67
CA LEU A 125 3.47 16.97 -0.87
C LEU A 125 4.67 16.00 -0.98
N GLY A 126 4.70 14.91 -0.20
CA GLY A 126 5.76 13.90 -0.25
C GLY A 126 5.74 13.05 -1.53
N THR A 127 4.55 12.72 -2.04
CA THR A 127 4.40 12.03 -3.34
C THR A 127 4.72 12.94 -4.51
N MET A 128 4.31 14.22 -4.46
CA MET A 128 4.71 15.25 -5.43
C MET A 128 6.24 15.43 -5.45
N PHE A 129 6.89 15.51 -4.28
CA PHE A 129 8.34 15.60 -4.17
C PHE A 129 9.04 14.40 -4.82
N SER A 130 8.54 13.19 -4.60
CA SER A 130 9.14 11.97 -5.15
C SER A 130 8.86 11.76 -6.65
N ALA A 131 7.69 12.19 -7.13
CA ALA A 131 7.39 12.23 -8.56
C ALA A 131 8.31 13.22 -9.28
N TYR A 132 8.51 14.42 -8.73
CA TYR A 132 9.33 15.44 -9.37
C TYR A 132 10.84 15.21 -9.18
N PHE A 133 11.35 15.25 -7.95
CA PHE A 133 12.79 15.23 -7.67
C PHE A 133 13.44 13.86 -7.76
N LEU A 134 12.72 12.78 -7.38
CA LEU A 134 13.27 11.42 -7.32
C LEU A 134 12.86 10.53 -8.51
N THR A 135 12.06 11.06 -9.45
CA THR A 135 11.65 10.32 -10.65
C THR A 135 11.82 11.19 -11.89
N TYR A 136 10.96 12.17 -12.14
CA TYR A 136 10.95 12.99 -13.36
C TYR A 136 12.30 13.68 -13.63
N LEU A 137 12.90 14.34 -12.64
CA LEU A 137 14.21 14.99 -12.83
C LEU A 137 15.38 14.01 -13.05
N CYS A 138 15.20 12.72 -12.77
CA CYS A 138 16.16 11.64 -13.02
C CYS A 138 15.97 10.95 -14.38
N CYS A 139 14.90 11.25 -15.12
CA CYS A 139 14.56 10.73 -16.44
C CYS A 139 14.51 9.19 -16.64
N PRO A 140 14.12 8.34 -15.66
CA PRO A 140 14.15 6.89 -15.83
C PRO A 140 13.04 6.36 -16.76
N PHE A 141 11.94 7.10 -16.95
CA PHE A 141 10.72 6.64 -17.61
C PHE A 141 10.32 7.48 -18.84
N ASP A 142 11.21 8.36 -19.30
CA ASP A 142 10.98 9.33 -20.37
C ASP A 142 11.03 8.71 -21.78
N HIS A 143 11.10 7.38 -21.85
CA HIS A 143 11.24 6.56 -23.04
C HIS A 143 10.51 5.22 -22.87
N ASP A 144 10.22 4.54 -23.99
CA ASP A 144 9.62 3.21 -23.98
C ASP A 144 10.62 2.14 -23.52
N PRO A 145 10.15 1.06 -22.84
CA PRO A 145 8.75 0.68 -22.64
C PRO A 145 7.99 1.44 -21.53
N TYR A 146 8.70 2.18 -20.66
CA TYR A 146 8.12 2.80 -19.47
C TYR A 146 7.08 3.89 -19.79
N LEU A 147 7.31 4.70 -20.82
CA LEU A 147 6.39 5.76 -21.22
C LEU A 147 5.04 5.19 -21.72
N SER A 148 5.06 4.15 -22.57
CA SER A 148 3.85 3.41 -22.96
C SER A 148 3.16 2.75 -21.76
N TYR A 149 3.90 2.12 -20.85
CA TYR A 149 3.33 1.53 -19.63
C TYR A 149 2.61 2.57 -18.75
N LEU A 150 3.17 3.78 -18.62
CA LEU A 150 2.57 4.87 -17.84
C LEU A 150 1.36 5.51 -18.54
N ASN A 151 1.39 5.67 -19.88
CA ASN A 151 0.22 6.07 -20.67
C ASN A 151 -0.95 5.09 -20.47
N TYR A 152 -0.69 3.79 -20.64
CA TYR A 152 -1.70 2.74 -20.41
C TYR A 152 -2.20 2.73 -18.96
N THR A 153 -1.30 2.89 -17.98
CA THR A 153 -1.66 2.94 -16.56
C THR A 153 -2.59 4.12 -16.25
N ALA A 154 -2.32 5.31 -16.79
CA ALA A 154 -3.15 6.50 -16.61
C ALA A 154 -4.53 6.34 -17.26
N ALA A 155 -4.57 5.91 -18.52
CA ALA A 155 -5.81 5.70 -19.28
C ALA A 155 -6.70 4.63 -18.60
N SER A 156 -6.11 3.50 -18.21
CA SER A 156 -6.79 2.43 -17.47
C SER A 156 -7.39 2.94 -16.16
N LYS A 157 -6.62 3.73 -15.38
CA LYS A 157 -7.06 4.29 -14.08
C LYS A 157 -8.22 5.26 -14.15
N VAL A 158 -8.42 5.99 -15.26
CA VAL A 158 -9.60 6.84 -15.47
C VAL A 158 -10.77 6.07 -16.11
N SER A 159 -10.48 5.01 -16.88
CA SER A 159 -11.49 4.24 -17.63
C SER A 159 -12.48 3.43 -16.78
N TYR A 160 -12.16 3.14 -15.50
CA TYR A 160 -12.96 2.24 -14.66
C TYR A 160 -14.43 2.68 -14.46
N GLY A 161 -14.71 3.97 -14.60
CA GLY A 161 -16.00 4.56 -14.22
C GLY A 161 -16.09 4.86 -12.72
N TRP A 162 -16.75 5.97 -12.38
CA TRP A 162 -16.68 6.60 -11.05
C TRP A 162 -17.06 5.66 -9.89
N GLY A 163 -18.15 4.90 -10.02
CA GLY A 163 -18.60 3.95 -8.99
C GLY A 163 -17.67 2.74 -8.81
N SER A 164 -17.06 2.24 -9.89
CA SER A 164 -16.06 1.17 -9.85
C SER A 164 -14.78 1.65 -9.16
N CYS A 165 -14.32 2.85 -9.50
CA CYS A 165 -13.17 3.48 -8.85
C CYS A 165 -13.41 3.73 -7.35
N PHE A 166 -14.61 4.20 -6.97
CA PHE A 166 -15.03 4.33 -5.57
C PHE A 166 -14.97 2.98 -4.83
N LEU A 167 -15.59 1.93 -5.36
CA LEU A 167 -15.59 0.60 -4.73
C LEU A 167 -14.18 -0.02 -4.64
N ARG A 168 -13.31 0.23 -5.64
CA ARG A 168 -11.89 -0.12 -5.58
C ARG A 168 -11.13 0.64 -4.50
N GLY A 169 -11.50 1.89 -4.21
CA GLY A 169 -10.99 2.64 -3.07
C GLY A 169 -11.45 2.07 -1.73
N VAL A 170 -12.72 1.64 -1.63
CA VAL A 170 -13.28 0.96 -0.45
C VAL A 170 -12.51 -0.33 -0.16
N GLY A 171 -12.36 -1.19 -1.17
CA GLY A 171 -11.60 -2.45 -1.07
C GLY A 171 -10.14 -2.22 -0.68
N CYS A 172 -9.48 -1.21 -1.24
CA CYS A 172 -8.10 -0.86 -0.90
C CYS A 172 -7.95 -0.54 0.59
N ASN A 173 -8.69 0.44 1.10
CA ASN A 173 -8.45 0.90 2.46
C ASN A 173 -8.99 -0.06 3.53
N THR A 174 -9.91 -0.97 3.16
CA THR A 174 -10.27 -2.10 4.03
C THR A 174 -9.06 -3.00 4.27
N TRP A 175 -8.30 -3.37 3.23
CA TRP A 175 -7.05 -4.12 3.36
C TRP A 175 -5.95 -3.33 4.08
N VAL A 176 -5.77 -2.04 3.79
CA VAL A 176 -4.77 -1.19 4.47
C VAL A 176 -5.07 -1.04 5.96
N CYS A 177 -6.31 -0.77 6.35
CA CYS A 177 -6.70 -0.68 7.76
C CYS A 177 -6.61 -2.03 8.49
N LEU A 178 -6.92 -3.15 7.80
CA LEU A 178 -6.69 -4.49 8.34
C LEU A 178 -5.19 -4.79 8.54
N ALA A 179 -4.32 -4.35 7.63
CA ALA A 179 -2.87 -4.46 7.78
C ALA A 179 -2.35 -3.66 8.98
N VAL A 180 -2.87 -2.43 9.19
CA VAL A 180 -2.57 -1.62 10.39
C VAL A 180 -3.08 -2.31 11.67
N TRP A 181 -4.25 -2.94 11.63
CA TRP A 181 -4.78 -3.72 12.76
C TRP A 181 -3.85 -4.90 13.10
N PHE A 182 -3.41 -5.68 12.11
CA PHE A 182 -2.46 -6.78 12.31
C PHE A 182 -1.09 -6.28 12.84
N VAL A 183 -0.58 -5.15 12.34
CA VAL A 183 0.65 -4.51 12.86
C VAL A 183 0.54 -4.13 14.34
N VAL A 184 -0.64 -3.70 14.79
CA VAL A 184 -0.91 -3.34 16.19
C VAL A 184 -1.13 -4.57 17.08
N ALA A 185 -1.52 -5.71 16.48
CA ALA A 185 -1.60 -7.02 17.14
C ALA A 185 -0.26 -7.77 17.22
N CYS A 186 0.80 -7.31 16.54
CA CYS A 186 2.13 -7.92 16.55
C CYS A 186 3.09 -7.13 17.45
N ASP A 187 3.83 -7.81 18.33
CA ASP A 187 4.91 -7.17 19.09
C ASP A 187 6.20 -7.05 18.26
N ASP A 188 6.59 -8.11 17.57
CA ASP A 188 7.89 -8.22 16.91
C ASP A 188 7.93 -7.60 15.49
N ALA A 189 9.14 -7.36 14.99
CA ALA A 189 9.36 -6.73 13.69
C ALA A 189 9.08 -7.65 12.50
N ALA A 190 9.30 -8.96 12.60
CA ALA A 190 9.03 -9.90 11.52
C ALA A 190 7.52 -10.15 11.38
N GLY A 191 6.80 -10.30 12.50
CA GLY A 191 5.34 -10.30 12.56
C GLY A 191 4.76 -9.06 11.87
N LYS A 192 5.25 -7.85 12.22
CA LYS A 192 4.84 -6.59 11.57
C LYS A 192 5.13 -6.55 10.06
N ILE A 193 6.27 -7.07 9.61
CA ILE A 193 6.60 -7.14 8.17
C ILE A 193 5.64 -8.08 7.43
N LEU A 194 5.35 -9.27 7.95
CA LEU A 194 4.43 -10.23 7.33
C LEU A 194 2.97 -9.74 7.37
N ALA A 195 2.57 -9.13 8.49
CA ALA A 195 1.26 -8.49 8.70
C ALA A 195 0.98 -7.36 7.70
N LEU A 196 2.02 -6.70 7.18
CA LEU A 196 1.91 -5.74 6.09
C LEU A 196 1.98 -6.42 4.71
N TRP A 197 2.91 -7.34 4.50
CA TRP A 197 3.20 -7.86 3.17
C TRP A 197 1.98 -8.55 2.54
N PHE A 198 1.33 -9.50 3.23
CA PHE A 198 0.21 -10.23 2.63
C PHE A 198 -1.03 -9.36 2.30
N PRO A 199 -1.56 -8.51 3.22
CA PRO A 199 -2.67 -7.60 2.88
C PRO A 199 -2.37 -6.61 1.76
N ILE A 200 -1.15 -6.09 1.69
CA ILE A 200 -0.77 -5.09 0.69
C ILE A 200 -0.59 -5.73 -0.69
N VAL A 201 0.02 -6.92 -0.78
CA VAL A 201 0.02 -7.75 -2.00
C VAL A 201 -1.41 -8.07 -2.45
N ALA A 202 -2.27 -8.50 -1.52
CA ALA A 202 -3.65 -8.89 -1.82
C ALA A 202 -4.48 -7.75 -2.43
N PHE A 203 -4.38 -6.52 -1.91
CA PHE A 203 -5.14 -5.39 -2.48
C PHE A 203 -4.63 -5.01 -3.88
N VAL A 204 -3.31 -5.02 -4.11
CA VAL A 204 -2.72 -4.68 -5.41
C VAL A 204 -3.09 -5.74 -6.45
N LEU A 205 -2.98 -7.04 -6.12
CA LEU A 205 -3.47 -8.13 -6.97
C LEU A 205 -4.98 -8.02 -7.25
N SER A 206 -5.78 -7.55 -6.29
CA SER A 206 -7.21 -7.28 -6.46
C SER A 206 -7.54 -6.08 -7.37
N SER A 207 -6.55 -5.32 -7.84
CA SER A 207 -6.73 -4.08 -8.63
C SER A 207 -7.42 -2.94 -7.85
N TYR A 208 -7.27 -2.93 -6.53
CA TYR A 208 -7.82 -1.89 -5.68
C TYR A 208 -6.96 -0.61 -5.70
N GLU A 209 -7.62 0.53 -5.55
CA GLU A 209 -7.04 1.86 -5.82
C GLU A 209 -6.67 2.57 -4.52
N HIS A 210 -5.38 2.82 -4.30
CA HIS A 210 -4.87 3.51 -3.10
C HIS A 210 -4.68 4.99 -3.39
N ILE A 211 -5.32 5.87 -2.63
CA ILE A 211 -5.30 7.30 -2.94
C ILE A 211 -3.88 7.90 -2.96
N ILE A 212 -2.99 7.49 -2.04
CA ILE A 212 -1.64 8.05 -1.98
C ILE A 212 -0.73 7.46 -3.07
N ALA A 213 -0.90 6.18 -3.43
CA ALA A 213 -0.21 5.61 -4.59
C ALA A 213 -0.63 6.28 -5.91
N ASN A 214 -1.95 6.49 -6.08
CA ASN A 214 -2.50 7.17 -7.26
C ASN A 214 -2.04 8.63 -7.35
N LEU A 215 -1.90 9.34 -6.23
CA LEU A 215 -1.26 10.66 -6.22
C LEU A 215 0.16 10.59 -6.80
N TYR A 216 1.04 9.68 -6.34
CA TYR A 216 2.38 9.55 -6.93
C TYR A 216 2.31 9.22 -8.44
N THR A 217 1.60 8.16 -8.83
CA THR A 217 1.59 7.67 -10.22
C THR A 217 0.98 8.69 -11.17
N LEU A 218 -0.15 9.31 -10.84
CA LEU A 218 -0.84 10.24 -11.75
C LEU A 218 -0.13 11.61 -11.81
N GLN A 219 0.51 12.07 -10.73
CA GLN A 219 1.37 13.27 -10.78
C GLN A 219 2.58 13.03 -11.69
N LEU A 220 3.23 11.87 -11.58
CA LEU A 220 4.32 11.47 -12.47
C LEU A 220 3.86 11.40 -13.94
N CYS A 221 2.72 10.77 -14.22
CA CYS A 221 2.15 10.70 -15.57
C CYS A 221 1.87 12.10 -16.14
N ALA A 222 1.32 13.02 -15.34
CA ALA A 222 1.08 14.41 -15.75
C ALA A 222 2.39 15.21 -15.97
N MET A 223 3.48 14.89 -15.26
CA MET A 223 4.80 15.49 -15.51
C MET A 223 5.45 14.99 -16.81
N LEU A 224 5.28 13.70 -17.12
CA LEU A 224 5.78 13.07 -18.36
C LEU A 224 4.94 13.41 -19.60
N GLY A 225 3.76 14.01 -19.43
CA GLY A 225 2.91 14.46 -20.53
C GLY A 225 2.13 13.33 -21.22
N VAL A 226 1.64 12.34 -20.47
CA VAL A 226 0.77 11.28 -21.01
C VAL A 226 -0.52 11.83 -21.65
N ASP A 227 -1.13 11.06 -22.55
CA ASP A 227 -2.36 11.44 -23.28
C ASP A 227 -3.59 11.69 -22.37
N THR A 228 -3.60 11.14 -21.15
CA THR A 228 -4.72 11.27 -20.21
C THR A 228 -4.71 12.65 -19.55
N SER A 229 -5.82 13.40 -19.64
CA SER A 229 -5.86 14.76 -19.09
C SER A 229 -5.81 14.80 -17.56
N LEU A 230 -5.16 15.83 -17.01
CA LEU A 230 -5.11 16.06 -15.56
C LEU A 230 -6.51 16.25 -14.95
N ALA A 231 -7.47 16.77 -15.71
CA ALA A 231 -8.86 16.91 -15.26
C ALA A 231 -9.51 15.53 -15.06
N ASP A 232 -9.28 14.59 -15.98
CA ASP A 232 -9.82 13.23 -15.91
C ASP A 232 -9.16 12.42 -14.79
N MET A 233 -7.82 12.57 -14.62
CA MET A 233 -7.08 11.99 -13.49
C MET A 233 -7.69 12.41 -12.14
N ILE A 234 -8.05 13.69 -11.99
CA ILE A 234 -8.66 14.22 -10.76
C ILE A 234 -10.11 13.74 -10.62
N ALA A 235 -10.94 13.89 -11.65
CA ALA A 235 -12.38 13.68 -11.57
C ALA A 235 -12.80 12.20 -11.56
N PHE A 236 -12.15 11.36 -12.37
CA PHE A 236 -12.53 9.95 -12.56
C PHE A 236 -11.67 8.96 -11.79
N ASN A 237 -10.48 9.37 -11.31
CA ASN A 237 -9.65 8.53 -10.43
C ASN A 237 -9.49 9.10 -9.02
N LEU A 238 -8.80 10.24 -8.84
CA LEU A 238 -8.37 10.68 -7.50
C LEU A 238 -9.56 10.99 -6.57
N LEU A 239 -10.58 11.70 -7.05
CA LEU A 239 -11.77 12.02 -6.24
C LEU A 239 -12.58 10.78 -5.80
N PRO A 240 -13.03 9.87 -6.69
CA PRO A 240 -13.70 8.64 -6.27
C PRO A 240 -12.80 7.74 -5.44
N THR A 241 -11.49 7.66 -5.75
CA THR A 241 -10.53 6.89 -4.93
C THR A 241 -10.44 7.45 -3.51
N LEU A 242 -10.34 8.76 -3.32
CA LEU A 242 -10.28 9.42 -2.01
C LEU A 242 -11.53 9.12 -1.17
N LEU A 243 -12.72 9.29 -1.76
CA LEU A 243 -13.99 9.00 -1.09
C LEU A 243 -14.14 7.52 -0.76
N GLY A 244 -13.74 6.64 -1.67
CA GLY A 244 -13.73 5.19 -1.46
C GLY A 244 -12.78 4.77 -0.35
N ASN A 245 -11.55 5.29 -0.34
CA ASN A 245 -10.58 5.03 0.71
C ASN A 245 -11.12 5.50 2.07
N LEU A 246 -11.68 6.71 2.16
CA LEU A 246 -12.28 7.22 3.38
C LEU A 246 -13.40 6.28 3.89
N PHE A 247 -14.32 5.86 3.02
CA PHE A 247 -15.40 4.95 3.40
C PHE A 247 -14.91 3.54 3.78
N GLY A 248 -13.91 2.98 3.09
CA GLY A 248 -13.38 1.64 3.37
C GLY A 248 -12.71 1.51 4.74
N GLY A 249 -11.87 2.49 5.10
CA GLY A 249 -11.20 2.48 6.40
C GLY A 249 -12.13 2.86 7.55
N CYS A 250 -13.02 3.85 7.34
CA CYS A 250 -13.99 4.26 8.37
C CYS A 250 -15.11 3.24 8.58
N GLY A 251 -15.72 2.74 7.51
CA GLY A 251 -16.92 1.90 7.57
C GLY A 251 -16.62 0.42 7.84
N LEU A 252 -15.80 -0.21 6.99
CA LEU A 252 -15.65 -1.67 7.01
C LEU A 252 -14.68 -2.19 8.09
N ILE A 253 -13.72 -1.37 8.53
CA ILE A 253 -12.88 -1.70 9.69
C ILE A 253 -13.24 -0.82 10.89
N GLY A 254 -13.19 0.52 10.77
CA GLY A 254 -13.42 1.44 11.88
C GLY A 254 -14.73 1.22 12.66
N MET A 255 -15.88 1.28 11.98
CA MET A 255 -17.20 1.08 12.61
C MET A 255 -17.44 -0.37 13.05
N VAL A 256 -17.01 -1.36 12.26
CA VAL A 256 -17.23 -2.79 12.56
C VAL A 256 -16.46 -3.20 13.82
N TYR A 257 -15.18 -2.85 13.92
CA TYR A 257 -14.37 -3.22 15.07
C TYR A 257 -14.71 -2.35 16.29
N PHE A 258 -15.10 -1.08 16.10
CA PHE A 258 -15.74 -0.30 17.17
C PHE A 258 -16.97 -1.02 17.72
N TYR A 259 -17.93 -1.42 16.88
CA TYR A 259 -19.16 -2.08 17.32
C TYR A 259 -18.89 -3.39 18.09
N ASN A 260 -17.90 -4.17 17.66
CA ASN A 260 -17.55 -5.45 18.28
C ASN A 260 -16.83 -5.29 19.64
N PHE A 261 -15.98 -4.26 19.81
CA PHE A 261 -15.11 -4.14 21.00
C PHE A 261 -15.49 -3.01 21.97
N TYR A 262 -16.32 -2.05 21.57
CA TYR A 262 -16.84 -1.00 22.45
C TYR A 262 -17.48 -1.52 23.76
N PRO A 263 -18.23 -2.66 23.78
CA PRO A 263 -18.77 -3.20 25.03
C PRO A 263 -17.71 -3.73 26.01
N VAL A 264 -16.48 -3.97 25.56
CA VAL A 264 -15.39 -4.53 26.38
C VAL A 264 -14.52 -3.43 27.00
N VAL A 265 -14.47 -2.25 26.38
CA VAL A 265 -13.92 -1.04 27.00
C VAL A 265 -14.97 -0.50 27.97
N GLY A 266 -15.01 -1.07 29.17
CA GLY A 266 -16.02 -0.76 30.18
C GLY A 266 -16.05 0.72 30.54
N HIS A 267 -17.06 1.46 30.06
CA HIS A 267 -17.33 2.85 30.44
C HIS A 267 -18.09 2.92 31.78
N GLY A 268 -17.65 2.13 32.76
CA GLY A 268 -18.19 2.06 34.11
C GLY A 268 -17.17 2.59 35.13
N ASP A 269 -17.69 3.22 36.18
CA ASP A 269 -17.08 3.36 37.51
C ASP A 269 -15.82 4.23 37.69
N ASP A 270 -15.22 4.78 36.62
CA ASP A 270 -14.24 5.91 36.63
C ASP A 270 -14.74 7.19 37.37
N ALA A 271 -16.00 7.20 37.84
CA ALA A 271 -16.64 8.28 38.59
C ALA A 271 -16.98 7.93 40.05
N ALA A 272 -16.64 6.72 40.53
CA ALA A 272 -17.04 6.21 41.84
C ALA A 272 -15.87 6.01 42.84
N GLU A 273 -14.71 5.53 42.39
CA GLU A 273 -13.60 5.15 43.28
C GLU A 273 -12.69 6.33 43.67
N GLY A 274 -13.28 7.34 44.31
CA GLY A 274 -12.61 8.56 44.78
C GLY A 274 -12.37 8.63 46.29
N SER A 275 -12.54 7.54 47.05
CA SER A 275 -12.50 7.57 48.52
C SER A 275 -12.05 6.26 49.18
N ILE A 276 -11.42 6.39 50.36
CA ILE A 276 -11.02 5.33 51.32
C ILE A 276 -9.75 4.52 50.96
N CYS A 277 -8.62 4.89 51.61
CA CYS A 277 -7.38 4.11 51.85
C CYS A 277 -6.61 3.45 50.68
N GLY A 278 -5.28 3.37 50.69
CA GLY A 278 -4.30 3.92 51.64
C GLY A 278 -2.92 3.24 51.53
N SER A 279 -1.85 4.05 51.49
CA SER A 279 -0.43 3.67 51.67
C SER A 279 0.13 2.46 50.87
N SER A 280 0.74 2.73 49.70
CA SER A 280 2.13 2.34 49.42
C SER A 280 2.70 3.10 48.19
N GLU A 281 4.00 2.95 47.93
CA GLU A 281 4.84 3.78 47.05
C GLU A 281 4.82 3.43 45.54
N LYS A 282 5.10 4.44 44.68
CA LYS A 282 5.69 4.40 43.31
C LYS A 282 4.92 3.57 42.24
N GLU A 283 4.40 4.13 41.15
CA GLU A 283 5.04 5.06 40.20
C GLU A 283 4.05 6.07 39.58
N GLU A 284 4.58 7.14 38.98
CA GLU A 284 3.81 8.31 38.54
C GLU A 284 3.45 8.25 37.03
N CYS A 285 2.19 7.93 36.71
CA CYS A 285 1.67 7.99 35.34
C CYS A 285 0.45 8.93 35.27
N PRO A 286 0.48 10.05 34.53
CA PRO A 286 -0.59 11.05 34.58
C PRO A 286 -1.83 10.61 33.79
N SER A 287 -2.87 10.20 34.52
CA SER A 287 -4.22 9.89 34.00
C SER A 287 -4.86 11.13 33.36
N LEU A 288 -5.20 11.06 32.07
CA LEU A 288 -5.77 12.18 31.31
C LEU A 288 -7.30 12.27 31.47
N VAL A 289 -7.72 12.70 32.66
CA VAL A 289 -9.14 13.01 32.96
C VAL A 289 -9.56 14.32 32.27
N GLY A 290 -10.69 14.27 31.58
CA GLY A 290 -11.60 15.39 31.28
C GLY A 290 -11.01 16.70 30.72
N VAL A 291 -11.15 16.94 29.41
CA VAL A 291 -10.99 18.28 28.81
C VAL A 291 -12.36 19.00 28.76
N PRO A 292 -12.55 20.12 29.48
CA PRO A 292 -13.79 20.90 29.41
C PRO A 292 -13.99 21.59 28.05
N ARG A 293 -15.25 21.86 27.68
CA ARG A 293 -15.59 22.62 26.46
C ARG A 293 -15.32 24.12 26.65
N GLY A 294 -14.63 24.72 25.69
CA GLY A 294 -14.76 26.16 25.38
C GLY A 294 -13.60 27.05 25.79
N ALA A 295 -12.61 27.17 24.92
CA ALA A 295 -11.71 28.32 24.85
C ALA A 295 -11.35 28.58 23.37
N SER A 296 -11.85 29.67 22.80
CA SER A 296 -11.42 30.11 21.47
C SER A 296 -10.19 31.01 21.58
N VAL A 297 -9.15 30.74 20.80
CA VAL A 297 -8.09 31.73 20.57
C VAL A 297 -7.77 31.78 19.08
N ASN A 298 -8.04 32.93 18.46
CA ASN A 298 -7.61 33.24 17.10
C ASN A 298 -6.14 33.67 17.08
N SER A 299 -5.58 33.73 15.87
CA SER A 299 -4.28 34.32 15.53
C SER A 299 -3.04 33.52 15.98
N LEU A 300 -2.27 33.07 14.98
CA LEU A 300 -0.92 33.59 14.79
C LEU A 300 -0.55 33.57 13.30
N ALA A 301 0.33 34.50 12.91
CA ALA A 301 0.47 34.95 11.53
C ALA A 301 1.16 33.95 10.58
N VAL A 302 0.72 33.98 9.31
CA VAL A 302 1.48 33.45 8.17
C VAL A 302 2.76 34.27 8.00
N SER A 303 3.91 33.61 7.81
CA SER A 303 5.16 34.27 7.43
C SER A 303 6.10 33.32 6.67
N ALA A 304 6.74 33.86 5.63
CA ALA A 304 7.93 33.35 4.94
C ALA A 304 7.96 31.87 4.49
N ILE A 305 7.44 31.60 3.29
CA ILE A 305 8.05 30.61 2.37
C ILE A 305 8.63 31.39 1.18
N PRO A 306 9.97 31.45 1.02
CA PRO A 306 10.59 32.03 -0.17
C PRO A 306 10.29 31.19 -1.42
N SER A 307 10.04 31.88 -2.53
CA SER A 307 9.67 31.30 -3.82
C SER A 307 10.75 30.37 -4.41
N VAL A 308 10.41 29.09 -4.60
CA VAL A 308 11.15 28.16 -5.47
C VAL A 308 10.25 27.74 -6.65
N PHE A 309 9.86 28.74 -7.45
CA PHE A 309 9.13 28.56 -8.70
C PHE A 309 9.76 29.43 -9.80
N SER A 310 10.78 28.89 -10.45
CA SER A 310 11.26 29.38 -11.75
C SER A 310 11.98 28.23 -12.46
N ALA A 311 11.37 27.72 -13.53
CA ALA A 311 11.93 26.64 -14.34
C ALA A 311 12.21 27.18 -15.75
N PRO A 312 13.47 27.48 -16.09
CA PRO A 312 13.85 27.84 -17.45
C PRO A 312 13.72 26.62 -18.38
N ARG A 313 13.09 26.80 -19.54
CA ARG A 313 13.16 25.81 -20.62
C ARG A 313 14.58 25.83 -21.20
N GLY A 314 15.27 24.70 -21.18
CA GLY A 314 16.61 24.58 -21.79
C GLY A 314 17.17 23.16 -21.77
N GLN A 315 17.30 22.58 -22.96
CA GLN A 315 18.36 21.67 -23.40
C GLN A 315 18.95 20.72 -22.32
N ARG A 316 18.31 19.55 -22.13
CA ARG A 316 18.92 18.41 -21.43
C ARG A 316 19.68 17.52 -22.42
N GLU A 317 21.01 17.55 -22.34
CA GLU A 317 21.86 16.57 -23.01
C GLU A 317 21.96 15.29 -22.18
N SER A 318 22.06 14.14 -22.84
CA SER A 318 22.09 12.82 -22.19
C SER A 318 23.48 12.51 -21.61
N PHE A 319 23.60 12.52 -20.28
CA PHE A 319 24.79 12.02 -19.60
C PHE A 319 24.73 10.50 -19.41
N ALA A 320 25.12 9.76 -20.44
CA ALA A 320 25.61 8.40 -20.26
C ALA A 320 27.01 8.50 -19.62
N GLY A 321 27.21 7.85 -18.46
CA GLY A 321 28.47 7.89 -17.72
C GLY A 321 28.80 6.52 -17.14
N GLU A 322 29.96 5.98 -17.49
CA GLU A 322 30.37 4.64 -17.10
C GLU A 322 30.81 4.53 -15.62
N SER A 323 30.57 3.35 -15.05
CA SER A 323 31.41 2.67 -14.07
C SER A 323 32.18 3.49 -13.02
N SER A 324 31.66 3.52 -11.79
CA SER A 324 32.53 3.50 -10.60
C SER A 324 31.89 2.80 -9.41
N THR A 325 32.60 1.78 -8.93
CA THR A 325 32.29 0.94 -7.76
C THR A 325 32.13 1.71 -6.47
N LEU A 326 31.18 1.31 -5.60
CA LEU A 326 31.35 1.48 -4.16
C LEU A 326 30.75 0.34 -3.31
N VAL A 327 31.63 -0.17 -2.46
CA VAL A 327 31.52 -1.27 -1.50
C VAL A 327 30.29 -1.22 -0.57
N MET A 328 29.65 -2.38 -0.37
CA MET A 328 29.34 -2.84 1.00
C MET A 328 29.45 -4.37 1.11
N GLY A 329 30.19 -4.85 2.11
CA GLY A 329 30.50 -6.28 2.28
C GLY A 329 29.59 -6.98 3.30
N ASP A 330 29.27 -8.25 3.02
CA ASP A 330 28.33 -9.07 3.80
C ASP A 330 28.92 -9.44 5.18
N ILE A 331 28.33 -8.95 6.28
CA ILE A 331 28.78 -9.24 7.65
C ILE A 331 28.27 -10.63 8.07
N LYS A 332 29.06 -11.68 7.80
CA LYS A 332 28.83 -13.03 8.32
C LYS A 332 30.04 -13.57 9.07
N ARG A 333 29.84 -13.82 10.37
CA ARG A 333 30.71 -14.57 11.31
C ARG A 333 32.17 -14.11 11.42
N GLN A 334 32.48 -13.42 12.52
CA GLN A 334 33.61 -13.85 13.35
C GLN A 334 33.22 -13.95 14.83
N ARG A 335 33.62 -15.05 15.46
CA ARG A 335 33.64 -15.21 16.92
C ARG A 335 34.94 -14.60 17.47
N SER A 336 34.93 -14.28 18.76
CA SER A 336 36.07 -13.76 19.52
C SER A 336 37.33 -14.64 19.47
N MET A 337 38.45 -14.05 19.90
CA MET A 337 39.76 -14.63 20.24
C MET A 337 40.81 -14.82 19.12
N ALA A 338 41.53 -13.72 18.87
CA ALA A 338 42.99 -13.61 18.88
C ALA A 338 43.87 -14.87 18.74
N SER A 339 44.79 -14.87 17.76
CA SER A 339 46.24 -14.80 18.05
C SER A 339 47.08 -14.42 16.83
N THR A 340 48.15 -13.68 17.08
CA THR A 340 49.20 -13.24 16.13
C THR A 340 49.99 -14.37 15.47
N ARG A 341 50.29 -14.22 14.17
CA ARG A 341 51.70 -14.14 13.68
C ARG A 341 51.85 -13.52 12.28
N LYS A 342 53.08 -13.09 11.98
CA LYS A 342 53.54 -12.45 10.73
C LYS A 342 54.08 -13.50 9.73
N LEU A 343 54.49 -12.99 8.55
CA LEU A 343 55.25 -13.62 7.45
C LEU A 343 54.37 -14.36 6.42
N GLY A 344 54.59 -14.23 5.10
CA GLY A 344 55.42 -13.24 4.40
C GLY A 344 55.97 -13.70 3.04
N GLY A 345 55.53 -13.06 1.95
CA GLY A 345 56.22 -13.07 0.65
C GLY A 345 55.64 -13.97 -0.46
N GLY A 346 55.63 -13.45 -1.69
CA GLY A 346 55.92 -14.22 -2.90
C GLY A 346 54.76 -14.90 -3.66
N ALA A 347 54.28 -14.24 -4.71
CA ALA A 347 53.79 -14.78 -5.99
C ALA A 347 53.13 -16.19 -6.07
N ASP A 348 51.86 -16.23 -6.48
CA ASP A 348 51.49 -16.56 -7.87
C ASP A 348 50.09 -15.97 -8.18
N LYS A 349 49.83 -15.53 -9.42
CA LYS A 349 48.52 -15.03 -9.86
C LYS A 349 48.08 -15.83 -11.08
N LYS A 350 47.15 -16.76 -10.87
CA LYS A 350 46.44 -17.47 -11.93
C LYS A 350 45.00 -17.00 -11.95
N ASP A 351 44.57 -16.43 -13.08
CA ASP A 351 43.26 -15.83 -13.21
C ASP A 351 42.17 -16.90 -13.26
N VAL A 352 41.40 -17.00 -12.19
CA VAL A 352 40.16 -17.79 -12.16
C VAL A 352 39.04 -16.90 -12.70
N GLN A 353 38.71 -17.05 -13.98
CA GLN A 353 37.49 -16.50 -14.54
C GLN A 353 36.28 -17.19 -13.88
N LEU A 354 35.60 -16.48 -12.99
CA LEU A 354 34.30 -16.88 -12.45
C LEU A 354 33.20 -16.27 -13.31
N THR A 355 32.55 -17.11 -14.11
CA THR A 355 31.41 -16.71 -14.95
C THR A 355 30.27 -16.21 -14.08
N VAL A 356 29.95 -14.92 -14.19
CA VAL A 356 28.68 -14.39 -13.65
C VAL A 356 27.56 -14.99 -14.49
N ARG A 357 26.80 -15.92 -13.89
CA ARG A 357 25.54 -16.40 -14.49
C ARG A 357 24.61 -15.19 -14.60
N GLN A 358 24.13 -14.90 -15.81
CA GLN A 358 23.01 -13.95 -15.95
C GLN A 358 21.82 -14.52 -15.17
N PHE A 359 21.02 -13.65 -14.56
CA PHE A 359 19.72 -14.06 -14.01
C PHE A 359 18.87 -14.56 -15.17
N ASP A 360 18.49 -15.84 -15.14
CA ASP A 360 17.70 -16.46 -16.19
C ASP A 360 16.21 -16.21 -15.94
N GLU A 361 15.54 -15.57 -16.89
CA GLU A 361 14.13 -15.18 -16.80
C GLU A 361 13.22 -16.42 -16.59
N THR A 362 13.66 -17.60 -17.07
CA THR A 362 12.98 -18.89 -16.88
C THR A 362 13.09 -19.47 -15.46
N GLU A 363 14.19 -19.22 -14.74
CA GLU A 363 14.37 -19.69 -13.35
C GLU A 363 13.43 -18.90 -12.40
N MET A 364 13.14 -17.64 -12.72
CA MET A 364 12.11 -16.85 -12.03
C MET A 364 10.69 -17.36 -12.33
N GLN A 365 10.37 -17.68 -13.60
CA GLN A 365 9.06 -18.19 -13.98
C GLN A 365 8.76 -19.54 -13.31
N SER A 366 9.64 -20.53 -13.42
CA SER A 366 9.46 -21.83 -12.76
C SER A 366 9.31 -21.70 -11.23
N THR A 367 10.12 -20.85 -10.58
CA THR A 367 9.98 -20.57 -9.14
C THR A 367 8.62 -19.94 -8.78
N MET A 368 8.00 -19.16 -9.68
CA MET A 368 6.66 -18.60 -9.47
C MET A 368 5.54 -19.62 -9.75
N GLU A 369 5.69 -20.48 -10.76
CA GLU A 369 4.75 -21.57 -11.02
C GLU A 369 4.74 -22.56 -9.84
N ASP A 370 5.92 -22.96 -9.33
CA ASP A 370 6.10 -23.82 -8.16
C ASP A 370 5.54 -23.20 -6.86
N MET A 371 5.73 -21.90 -6.61
CA MET A 371 5.23 -21.27 -5.37
C MET A 371 3.72 -21.06 -5.34
N PHE A 372 3.07 -20.90 -6.50
CA PHE A 372 1.65 -20.49 -6.57
C PHE A 372 0.73 -21.50 -7.26
N GLY A 373 1.25 -22.62 -7.77
CA GLY A 373 0.45 -23.66 -8.43
C GLY A 373 -0.20 -23.19 -9.74
N LEU A 374 0.44 -22.24 -10.42
CA LEU A 374 -0.08 -21.60 -11.64
C LEU A 374 0.50 -22.28 -12.88
N GLU A 375 0.05 -23.50 -13.18
CA GLU A 375 0.39 -24.16 -14.46
C GLU A 375 -0.06 -23.30 -15.65
N ASP A 376 0.83 -23.11 -16.63
CA ASP A 376 0.47 -22.48 -17.90
C ASP A 376 -0.63 -23.31 -18.61
N PRO A 377 -1.83 -22.76 -18.85
CA PRO A 377 -2.93 -23.48 -19.50
C PRO A 377 -2.61 -23.91 -20.96
N ARG A 378 -1.51 -23.44 -21.55
CA ARG A 378 -1.00 -23.89 -22.85
C ARG A 378 -0.26 -25.24 -22.78
N ASN A 379 0.24 -25.64 -21.60
CA ASN A 379 0.95 -26.90 -21.38
C ASN A 379 0.06 -28.06 -20.90
N ALA A 380 -1.24 -27.82 -20.66
CA ALA A 380 -2.20 -28.87 -20.38
C ALA A 380 -2.17 -29.96 -21.49
N PRO A 381 -2.00 -31.25 -21.14
CA PRO A 381 -1.86 -32.30 -22.15
C PRO A 381 -3.15 -32.40 -22.99
N LYS A 382 -3.00 -32.32 -24.32
CA LYS A 382 -4.12 -32.40 -25.27
C LYS A 382 -4.74 -33.80 -25.25
N GLY A 383 -5.70 -34.00 -24.36
CA GLY A 383 -6.46 -35.24 -24.21
C GLY A 383 -7.09 -35.67 -25.54
N ASN A 384 -6.77 -36.90 -25.96
CA ASN A 384 -7.19 -37.46 -27.24
C ASN A 384 -8.73 -37.54 -27.35
N PRO A 385 -9.39 -36.84 -28.30
CA PRO A 385 -10.85 -36.79 -28.37
C PRO A 385 -11.43 -38.08 -28.98
N GLY A 386 -11.62 -39.14 -28.17
CA GLY A 386 -11.96 -40.44 -28.74
C GLY A 386 -12.41 -41.60 -27.85
N THR A 387 -13.02 -41.41 -26.68
CA THR A 387 -13.76 -42.51 -25.97
C THR A 387 -14.88 -42.01 -25.05
N ASN A 388 -16.13 -42.23 -25.45
CA ASN A 388 -17.28 -42.52 -24.56
C ASN A 388 -17.30 -44.05 -24.30
N PRO A 389 -18.15 -44.64 -23.41
CA PRO A 389 -19.24 -44.12 -22.56
C PRO A 389 -19.02 -44.56 -21.06
N PRO A 390 -20.01 -44.80 -20.15
CA PRO A 390 -21.47 -44.57 -20.17
C PRO A 390 -22.07 -43.86 -18.93
N SER A 391 -23.39 -43.61 -19.02
CA SER A 391 -24.25 -42.88 -18.08
C SER A 391 -24.68 -43.66 -16.82
N LYS A 392 -24.93 -42.92 -15.73
CA LYS A 392 -25.96 -43.26 -14.72
C LYS A 392 -26.73 -42.01 -14.26
N SER A 393 -28.06 -42.05 -14.41
CA SER A 393 -29.04 -41.26 -13.64
C SER A 393 -29.81 -42.23 -12.70
N PRO A 394 -30.66 -41.76 -11.77
CA PRO A 394 -32.07 -41.47 -12.14
C PRO A 394 -32.80 -40.38 -11.30
N GLU A 395 -34.03 -40.03 -11.72
CA GLU A 395 -35.23 -39.65 -10.91
C GLU A 395 -35.19 -38.45 -9.91
N SER A 396 -36.26 -37.67 -9.67
CA SER A 396 -37.61 -37.47 -10.26
C SER A 396 -38.20 -36.14 -9.67
N SER A 397 -39.45 -35.65 -9.80
CA SER A 397 -40.75 -36.07 -10.41
C SER A 397 -41.67 -34.83 -10.60
N ALA A 398 -42.85 -35.00 -11.25
CA ALA A 398 -44.03 -34.09 -11.24
C ALA A 398 -43.88 -32.67 -11.89
N THR A 399 -44.88 -32.04 -12.53
CA THR A 399 -46.27 -32.39 -12.90
C THR A 399 -46.69 -31.61 -14.19
N GLY A 400 -47.79 -31.98 -14.87
CA GLY A 400 -48.27 -31.30 -16.10
C GLY A 400 -49.12 -30.03 -15.88
N GLY A 401 -49.70 -29.38 -16.90
CA GLY A 401 -49.65 -29.62 -18.36
C GLY A 401 -50.77 -28.84 -19.13
N THR A 402 -50.66 -28.74 -20.47
CA THR A 402 -51.69 -28.32 -21.49
C THR A 402 -52.44 -26.97 -21.32
N GLY A 403 -52.67 -26.14 -22.36
CA GLY A 403 -52.31 -26.18 -23.80
C GLY A 403 -53.11 -25.16 -24.65
N ALA A 404 -52.80 -25.05 -25.96
CA ALA A 404 -53.41 -24.15 -26.99
C ALA A 404 -53.15 -22.62 -26.81
N ALA A 405 -53.05 -21.78 -27.85
CA ALA A 405 -53.45 -21.90 -29.27
C ALA A 405 -52.54 -21.14 -30.29
N ALA A 406 -52.95 -21.17 -31.57
CA ALA A 406 -52.41 -20.54 -32.81
C ALA A 406 -52.15 -19.00 -32.78
N SER A 407 -51.44 -18.33 -33.71
CA SER A 407 -50.54 -18.70 -34.85
C SER A 407 -49.77 -17.44 -35.34
N PRO A 408 -48.70 -17.55 -36.18
CA PRO A 408 -47.78 -16.42 -36.50
C PRO A 408 -47.83 -15.85 -37.93
N THR A 409 -47.34 -14.61 -38.16
CA THR A 409 -46.68 -14.18 -39.43
C THR A 409 -45.96 -12.82 -39.33
N ALA A 410 -44.97 -12.60 -40.23
CA ALA A 410 -44.46 -11.32 -40.76
C ALA A 410 -44.01 -10.20 -39.77
N THR A 411 -42.72 -10.01 -39.46
CA THR A 411 -41.59 -9.43 -40.26
C THR A 411 -41.59 -7.90 -40.45
N SER A 412 -40.59 -7.25 -39.84
CA SER A 412 -39.87 -6.08 -40.35
C SER A 412 -38.40 -6.20 -39.95
#